data_AF-A0A0B6XYE2-F1
#
_entry.id   AF-A0A0B6XYE2-F1
#
_cell.length_a   1.000
_cell.length_b   1.000
_cell.length_c   1.000
_cell.angle_alpha   90.00
_cell.angle_beta   90.00
_cell.angle_gamma   90.00
#
_symmetry.space_group_name_H-M   'P 1'
#
loop_
_entity.id
_entity.type
_entity.pdbx_description
1 polymer ?
#
loop_
_entity_poly.entity_id
_entity_poly.type
_entity_poly.pdbx_seq_one_letter_code
_entity_poly.pdbx_strand_id
1 'polypeptide(L)'
;PEYYANIGSILAEGLFELDYDSRSISKDVPIWPHGSEESMYEEDSDNCIQELSGKKSGVACAISNLCWRRLTTLGYSMYSLSHEIFYLEIAERFGCQLEMSWHISANNQGSLRSLHDTFCANMLDEANRIADGGFNAESRDLFMEQAALCGMLGYRDFFNSEWLDNILSWQDSKDGCYKWSGWTSDPKLSFSHRRNKREEKRVSSGCLCHRTTVAVSALSQYVRYILEVWFQEQQ
;
A
#
# COMPACT_ATOMS: atom_id res chain seq x y z
N PRO A 1 7.79 -8.85 -20.49
CA PRO A 1 6.34 -9.07 -20.28
C PRO A 1 5.60 -7.75 -20.52
N GLU A 2 4.37 -7.80 -21.04
CA GLU A 2 3.55 -6.61 -21.33
C GLU A 2 3.39 -5.71 -20.09
N TYR A 3 3.13 -6.32 -18.93
CA TYR A 3 3.06 -5.63 -17.64
C TYR A 3 4.34 -4.83 -17.28
N TYR A 4 5.52 -5.43 -17.47
CA TYR A 4 6.79 -4.74 -17.26
C TYR A 4 7.00 -3.57 -18.24
N ALA A 5 6.49 -3.68 -19.47
CA ALA A 5 6.56 -2.58 -20.42
C ALA A 5 5.74 -1.37 -19.95
N ASN A 6 4.60 -1.61 -19.30
CA ASN A 6 3.70 -0.57 -18.80
C ASN A 6 4.27 0.10 -17.54
N ILE A 7 4.57 -0.68 -16.50
CA ILE A 7 4.88 -0.12 -15.18
C ILE A 7 6.35 -0.30 -14.74
N GLY A 8 7.19 -0.98 -15.53
CA GLY A 8 8.57 -1.28 -15.14
C GLY A 8 9.48 -0.07 -14.96
N SER A 9 9.08 1.12 -15.44
CA SER A 9 9.81 2.38 -15.18
C SER A 9 9.73 2.83 -13.74
N ILE A 10 8.77 2.31 -12.97
CA ILE A 10 8.69 2.54 -11.52
C ILE A 10 9.84 1.83 -10.81
N LEU A 11 10.35 0.71 -11.37
CA LEU A 11 11.43 -0.07 -10.76
C LEU A 11 12.77 0.65 -10.95
N ALA A 12 13.01 1.64 -10.10
CA ALA A 12 14.25 2.41 -10.03
C ALA A 12 14.92 2.23 -8.65
N GLU A 13 16.21 2.52 -8.59
CA GLU A 13 16.93 2.55 -7.31
C GLU A 13 16.30 3.56 -6.35
N GLY A 14 16.24 3.19 -5.08
CA GLY A 14 15.60 3.99 -4.04
C GLY A 14 14.08 4.13 -4.17
N LEU A 15 13.38 3.35 -5.01
CA LEU A 15 11.91 3.43 -5.16
C LEU A 15 11.17 3.54 -3.83
N PHE A 16 11.61 2.83 -2.80
CA PHE A 16 10.98 2.80 -1.47
C PHE A 16 11.66 3.72 -0.43
N GLU A 17 12.58 4.59 -0.85
CA GLU A 17 13.26 5.56 0.03
C GLU A 17 12.38 6.79 0.24
N LEU A 18 11.37 6.70 1.09
CA LEU A 18 10.61 7.87 1.53
C LEU A 18 11.12 8.30 2.91
N ASP A 19 11.77 9.46 2.96
CA ASP A 19 12.42 9.99 4.17
C ASP A 19 11.43 10.81 5.01
N TYR A 20 10.50 10.11 5.65
CA TYR A 20 9.52 10.72 6.55
C TYR A 20 9.88 10.46 8.02
N ASP A 21 9.98 11.51 8.83
CA ASP A 21 10.13 11.33 10.29
C ASP A 21 9.01 10.46 10.88
N SER A 22 9.39 9.65 11.87
CA SER A 22 8.45 8.83 12.61
C SER A 22 7.40 9.69 13.32
N ARG A 23 6.13 9.28 13.23
CA ARG A 23 5.01 9.95 13.90
C ARG A 23 3.91 8.97 14.28
N SER A 24 3.02 9.42 15.16
CA SER A 24 1.77 8.75 15.44
C SER A 24 0.61 9.35 14.65
N ILE A 25 -0.40 8.54 14.37
CA ILE A 25 -1.67 8.94 13.78
C ILE A 25 -2.43 9.84 14.75
N SER A 26 -2.96 10.96 14.24
CA SER A 26 -3.80 11.85 15.04
C SER A 26 -5.19 11.24 15.27
N LYS A 27 -5.70 11.37 16.49
CA LYS A 27 -7.03 10.90 16.88
C LYS A 27 -8.17 11.76 16.32
N ASP A 28 -7.86 12.95 15.81
CA ASP A 28 -8.84 13.91 15.31
C ASP A 28 -9.18 13.68 13.83
N VAL A 29 -8.55 12.69 13.19
CA VAL A 29 -8.74 12.37 11.78
C VAL A 29 -10.07 11.62 11.61
N PRO A 30 -10.91 11.99 10.63
CA PRO A 30 -12.19 11.32 10.39
C PRO A 30 -11.97 9.88 9.88
N ILE A 31 -12.63 8.93 10.56
CA ILE A 31 -12.74 7.53 10.12
C ILE A 31 -14.09 7.35 9.42
N TRP A 32 -14.09 6.72 8.25
CA TRP A 32 -15.32 6.44 7.49
C TRP A 32 -15.77 4.99 7.62
N PRO A 33 -17.05 4.69 7.31
CA PRO A 33 -17.53 3.31 7.23
C PRO A 33 -16.79 2.53 6.15
N HIS A 34 -16.35 1.31 6.46
CA HIS A 34 -15.69 0.45 5.48
C HIS A 34 -16.70 -0.21 4.55
N GLY A 35 -16.41 -0.13 3.25
CA GLY A 35 -17.14 -0.85 2.22
C GLY A 35 -16.86 -2.36 2.29
N SER A 36 -17.84 -3.17 1.89
CA SER A 36 -17.66 -4.61 1.69
C SER A 36 -17.10 -4.95 0.29
N GLU A 37 -17.00 -3.96 -0.59
CA GLU A 37 -16.57 -4.10 -1.98
C GLU A 37 -15.51 -3.06 -2.33
N GLU A 38 -14.67 -3.42 -3.30
CA GLU A 38 -13.65 -2.52 -3.84
C GLU A 38 -14.29 -1.35 -4.62
N SER A 39 -13.79 -0.14 -4.40
CA SER A 39 -14.31 1.06 -5.07
C SER A 39 -13.71 1.30 -6.46
N MET A 40 -12.61 0.62 -6.78
CA MET A 40 -11.84 0.82 -8.01
C MET A 40 -11.42 -0.54 -8.61
N TYR A 41 -11.02 -0.59 -9.88
CA TYR A 41 -10.30 -1.73 -10.49
C TYR A 41 -8.80 -1.50 -10.58
N GLU A 42 -8.01 -2.56 -10.65
CA GLU A 42 -6.55 -2.41 -10.51
C GLU A 42 -5.96 -1.66 -11.71
N GLU A 43 -6.49 -1.99 -12.88
CA GLU A 43 -6.21 -1.32 -14.14
C GLU A 43 -6.43 0.20 -14.05
N ASP A 44 -7.42 0.68 -13.27
CA ASP A 44 -7.62 2.12 -13.09
C ASP A 44 -6.40 2.77 -12.43
N SER A 45 -5.85 2.13 -11.39
CA SER A 45 -4.66 2.61 -10.69
C SER A 45 -3.42 2.52 -11.57
N ASP A 46 -3.24 1.42 -12.28
CA ASP A 46 -2.08 1.21 -13.16
C ASP A 46 -2.05 2.22 -14.31
N ASN A 47 -3.22 2.55 -14.86
CA ASN A 47 -3.36 3.59 -15.87
C ASN A 47 -2.96 4.96 -15.33
N CYS A 48 -3.30 5.26 -14.08
CA CYS A 48 -2.94 6.54 -13.46
C CYS A 48 -1.46 6.62 -13.08
N ILE A 49 -0.85 5.52 -12.63
CA ILE A 49 0.58 5.50 -12.34
C ILE A 49 1.41 5.71 -13.63
N GLN A 50 0.92 5.25 -14.78
CA GLN A 50 1.59 5.50 -16.07
C GLN A 50 1.66 7.00 -16.42
N GLU A 51 0.72 7.83 -15.96
CA GLU A 51 0.75 9.28 -16.16
C GLU A 51 1.95 9.93 -15.43
N LEU A 52 2.35 9.40 -14.28
CA LEU A 52 3.46 9.92 -13.48
C LEU A 52 4.79 9.79 -14.23
N SER A 53 5.02 8.64 -14.85
CA SER A 53 6.24 8.37 -15.63
C SER A 53 6.29 9.07 -16.99
N GLY A 54 5.17 9.66 -17.45
CA GLY A 54 5.07 10.28 -18.77
C GLY A 54 5.11 9.30 -19.96
N LYS A 55 5.04 7.98 -19.73
CA LYS A 55 5.09 6.98 -20.80
C LYS A 55 3.98 7.12 -21.84
N LYS A 56 2.79 7.54 -21.41
CA LYS A 56 1.61 7.65 -22.28
C LYS A 56 1.54 8.99 -23.03
N SER A 57 1.93 10.08 -22.37
CA SER A 57 1.82 11.46 -22.88
C SER A 57 3.13 12.02 -23.44
N GLY A 58 4.27 11.39 -23.13
CA GLY A 58 5.61 11.95 -23.35
C GLY A 58 6.02 13.01 -22.32
N VAL A 59 5.14 13.37 -21.38
CA VAL A 59 5.36 14.41 -20.36
C VAL A 59 5.22 13.78 -18.99
N ALA A 60 6.32 13.70 -18.25
CA ALA A 60 6.32 13.20 -16.87
C ALA A 60 5.48 14.11 -15.97
N CYS A 61 4.88 13.52 -14.93
CA CYS A 61 4.03 14.22 -13.97
C CYS A 61 2.84 14.97 -14.59
N ALA A 62 2.37 14.59 -15.77
CA ALA A 62 1.15 15.15 -16.37
C ALA A 62 -0.10 14.47 -15.76
N ILE A 63 -0.39 14.77 -14.50
CA ILE A 63 -1.48 14.13 -13.73
C ILE A 63 -2.84 14.65 -14.23
N SER A 64 -3.68 13.75 -14.73
CA SER A 64 -5.03 14.11 -15.15
C SER A 64 -5.96 14.35 -13.95
N ASN A 65 -6.95 15.24 -14.12
CA ASN A 65 -8.01 15.44 -13.12
C ASN A 65 -8.78 14.16 -12.81
N LEU A 66 -8.88 13.24 -13.79
CA LEU A 66 -9.52 11.95 -13.60
C LEU A 66 -8.73 11.09 -12.61
N CYS A 67 -7.42 10.95 -12.84
CA CYS A 67 -6.55 10.15 -11.99
C CYS A 67 -6.38 10.75 -10.61
N TRP A 68 -6.18 12.07 -10.52
CA TRP A 68 -6.10 12.75 -9.25
C TRP A 68 -7.36 12.51 -8.41
N ARG A 69 -8.55 12.76 -8.96
CA ARG A 69 -9.81 12.53 -8.24
C ARG A 69 -9.96 11.08 -7.83
N ARG A 70 -9.72 10.14 -8.74
CA ARG A 70 -9.94 8.72 -8.48
C ARG A 70 -9.04 8.16 -7.38
N LEU A 71 -7.80 8.63 -7.26
CA LEU A 71 -6.80 8.15 -6.31
C LEU A 71 -6.63 9.05 -5.07
N THR A 72 -7.52 10.03 -4.90
CA THR A 72 -7.58 10.88 -3.71
C THR A 72 -9.02 11.08 -3.21
N THR A 73 -9.91 10.14 -3.53
CA THR A 73 -11.33 10.19 -3.14
C THR A 73 -11.50 9.53 -1.78
N LEU A 74 -11.95 10.30 -0.79
CA LEU A 74 -12.22 9.76 0.54
C LEU A 74 -13.31 8.68 0.50
N GLY A 75 -13.22 7.72 1.42
CA GLY A 75 -14.23 6.67 1.61
C GLY A 75 -13.89 5.32 0.99
N TYR A 76 -12.72 5.17 0.36
CA TYR A 76 -12.27 3.86 -0.12
C TYR A 76 -11.88 2.95 1.04
N SER A 77 -11.89 1.65 0.77
CA SER A 77 -11.55 0.60 1.72
C SER A 77 -10.71 -0.46 1.03
N MET A 78 -10.06 -1.32 1.82
CA MET A 78 -9.31 -2.47 1.30
C MET A 78 -8.22 -2.05 0.28
N TYR A 79 -8.05 -2.80 -0.81
CA TYR A 79 -6.96 -2.54 -1.76
C TYR A 79 -7.15 -1.20 -2.49
N SER A 80 -8.39 -0.73 -2.66
CA SER A 80 -8.64 0.60 -3.22
C SER A 80 -7.99 1.70 -2.37
N LEU A 81 -8.06 1.60 -1.03
CA LEU A 81 -7.39 2.52 -0.12
C LEU A 81 -5.85 2.38 -0.19
N SER A 82 -5.32 1.15 -0.27
CA SER A 82 -3.89 0.90 -0.51
C SER A 82 -3.37 1.61 -1.76
N HIS A 83 -4.17 1.58 -2.82
CA HIS A 83 -3.79 2.19 -4.10
C HIS A 83 -3.76 3.73 -4.04
N GLU A 84 -4.57 4.37 -3.19
CA GLU A 84 -4.51 5.83 -2.99
C GLU A 84 -3.18 6.25 -2.38
N ILE A 85 -2.75 5.59 -1.30
CA ILE A 85 -1.44 5.85 -0.69
C ILE A 85 -0.32 5.52 -1.68
N PHE A 86 -0.36 4.34 -2.29
CA PHE A 86 0.70 3.92 -3.22
C PHE A 86 0.84 4.91 -4.38
N TYR A 87 -0.26 5.44 -4.91
CA TYR A 87 -0.21 6.45 -5.96
C TYR A 87 0.52 7.73 -5.51
N LEU A 88 0.22 8.24 -4.32
CA LEU A 88 0.87 9.43 -3.77
C LEU A 88 2.37 9.20 -3.51
N GLU A 89 2.72 8.05 -2.94
CA GLU A 89 4.12 7.64 -2.72
C GLU A 89 4.89 7.59 -4.03
N ILE A 90 4.35 6.91 -5.05
CA ILE A 90 4.99 6.82 -6.36
C ILE A 90 5.09 8.20 -7.01
N ALA A 91 4.06 9.03 -6.93
CA ALA A 91 4.09 10.40 -7.46
C ALA A 91 5.18 11.25 -6.81
N GLU A 92 5.40 11.11 -5.51
CA GLU A 92 6.49 11.76 -4.80
C GLU A 92 7.86 11.27 -5.28
N ARG A 93 8.02 9.94 -5.46
CA ARG A 93 9.25 9.33 -5.99
C ARG A 93 9.57 9.74 -7.42
N PHE A 94 8.55 9.99 -8.25
CA PHE A 94 8.73 10.55 -9.59
C PHE A 94 9.04 12.05 -9.61
N GLY A 95 9.05 12.73 -8.45
CA GLY A 95 9.31 14.16 -8.38
C GLY A 95 8.11 15.02 -8.78
N CYS A 96 6.89 14.51 -8.65
CA CYS A 96 5.67 15.19 -9.06
C CYS A 96 5.10 16.15 -8.00
N GLN A 97 5.89 16.58 -7.01
CA GLN A 97 5.41 17.37 -5.85
C GLN A 97 4.71 18.67 -6.27
N LEU A 98 5.23 19.35 -7.29
CA LEU A 98 4.63 20.60 -7.78
C LEU A 98 3.23 20.34 -8.35
N GLU A 99 3.09 19.34 -9.22
CA GLU A 99 1.81 18.98 -9.82
C GLU A 99 0.79 18.53 -8.77
N MET A 100 1.23 17.69 -7.82
CA MET A 100 0.37 17.28 -6.70
C MET A 100 -0.09 18.48 -5.88
N SER A 101 0.80 19.43 -5.59
CA SER A 101 0.44 20.65 -4.84
C SER A 101 -0.60 21.50 -5.56
N TRP A 102 -0.52 21.60 -6.89
CA TRP A 102 -1.53 22.25 -7.73
C TRP A 102 -2.89 21.54 -7.61
N HIS A 103 -2.92 20.22 -7.75
CA HIS A 103 -4.18 19.46 -7.63
C HIS A 103 -4.79 19.53 -6.23
N ILE A 104 -3.96 19.44 -5.17
CA ILE A 104 -4.40 19.59 -3.78
C ILE A 104 -5.08 20.94 -3.59
N SER A 105 -4.46 22.02 -4.07
CA SER A 105 -5.01 23.37 -3.98
C SER A 105 -6.29 23.51 -4.82
N ALA A 106 -6.32 22.95 -6.03
CA ALA A 106 -7.47 23.05 -6.93
C ALA A 106 -8.71 22.28 -6.42
N ASN A 107 -8.50 21.21 -5.65
CA ASN A 107 -9.57 20.38 -5.08
C ASN A 107 -9.84 20.68 -3.60
N ASN A 108 -9.20 21.70 -3.00
CA ASN A 108 -9.34 22.09 -1.59
C ASN A 108 -9.05 20.94 -0.58
N GLN A 109 -8.02 20.13 -0.84
CA GLN A 109 -7.68 18.95 -0.03
C GLN A 109 -6.67 19.23 1.10
N GLY A 110 -6.42 20.50 1.42
CA GLY A 110 -5.48 20.89 2.47
C GLY A 110 -4.03 20.72 2.04
N SER A 111 -3.39 19.62 2.42
CA SER A 111 -1.97 19.32 2.13
C SER A 111 -1.75 17.85 1.81
N LEU A 112 -0.63 17.51 1.17
CA LEU A 112 -0.23 16.11 0.94
C LEU A 112 -0.17 15.35 2.26
N ARG A 113 0.34 16.02 3.31
CA ARG A 113 0.39 15.47 4.65
C ARG A 113 -1.00 15.15 5.20
N SER A 114 -1.98 16.04 4.99
CA SER A 114 -3.37 15.81 5.42
C SER A 114 -4.01 14.62 4.72
N LEU A 115 -3.70 14.40 3.42
CA LEU A 115 -4.12 13.20 2.70
C LEU A 115 -3.49 11.95 3.32
N HIS A 116 -2.17 11.95 3.54
CA HIS A 116 -1.47 10.85 4.20
C HIS A 116 -2.03 10.55 5.59
N ASP A 117 -2.27 11.57 6.42
CA ASP A 117 -2.83 11.41 7.77
C ASP A 117 -4.23 10.77 7.68
N THR A 118 -5.05 11.24 6.75
CA THR A 118 -6.43 10.75 6.55
C THR A 118 -6.46 9.30 6.09
N PHE A 119 -5.72 8.97 5.05
CA PHE A 119 -5.69 7.62 4.49
C PHE A 119 -5.05 6.62 5.45
N CYS A 120 -3.92 6.96 6.09
CA CYS A 120 -3.28 6.04 7.02
C CYS A 120 -4.05 5.85 8.33
N ALA A 121 -4.81 6.84 8.79
CA ALA A 121 -5.72 6.63 9.92
C ALA A 121 -6.82 5.60 9.59
N ASN A 122 -7.40 5.68 8.39
CA ASN A 122 -8.40 4.72 7.94
C ASN A 122 -7.80 3.32 7.68
N MET A 123 -6.56 3.24 7.15
CA MET A 123 -5.84 1.98 7.05
C MET A 123 -5.53 1.37 8.43
N LEU A 124 -5.19 2.18 9.43
CA LEU A 124 -4.96 1.68 10.78
C LEU A 124 -6.25 1.11 11.39
N ASP A 125 -7.39 1.77 11.16
CA ASP A 125 -8.69 1.23 11.59
C ASP A 125 -8.99 -0.12 10.93
N GLU A 126 -8.73 -0.27 9.62
CA GLU A 126 -8.83 -1.55 8.91
C GLU A 126 -7.88 -2.62 9.45
N ALA A 127 -6.62 -2.25 9.69
CA ALA A 127 -5.61 -3.15 10.22
C ALA A 127 -5.98 -3.66 11.62
N ASN A 128 -6.50 -2.78 12.49
CA ASN A 128 -7.02 -3.16 13.81
C ASN A 128 -8.19 -4.15 13.69
N ARG A 129 -9.15 -3.90 12.79
CA ARG A 129 -10.27 -4.85 12.56
C ARG A 129 -9.80 -6.20 12.05
N ILE A 130 -8.77 -6.23 11.21
CA ILE A 130 -8.16 -7.49 10.75
C ILE A 130 -7.50 -8.23 11.91
N ALA A 131 -6.80 -7.51 12.79
CA ALA A 131 -6.18 -8.07 13.99
C ALA A 131 -7.22 -8.62 14.97
N ASP A 132 -8.26 -7.83 15.29
CA ASP A 132 -9.39 -8.24 16.14
C ASP A 132 -10.13 -9.45 15.56
N GLY A 133 -10.17 -9.56 14.23
CA GLY A 133 -10.71 -10.70 13.50
C GLY A 133 -9.80 -11.94 13.46
N GLY A 134 -8.66 -11.93 14.17
CA GLY A 134 -7.73 -13.07 14.27
C GLY A 134 -6.86 -13.28 13.04
N PHE A 135 -6.61 -12.24 12.25
CA PHE A 135 -5.74 -12.28 11.06
C PHE A 135 -6.13 -13.38 10.06
N ASN A 136 -7.37 -13.36 9.58
CA ASN A 136 -7.85 -14.29 8.55
C ASN A 136 -6.88 -14.40 7.37
N ALA A 137 -6.65 -15.62 6.87
CA ALA A 137 -5.60 -15.86 5.87
C ALA A 137 -5.74 -15.03 4.58
N GLU A 138 -6.97 -14.64 4.25
CA GLU A 138 -7.38 -13.78 3.13
C GLU A 138 -6.98 -12.31 3.31
N SER A 139 -6.99 -11.80 4.54
CA SER A 139 -6.74 -10.39 4.86
C SER A 139 -5.29 -10.10 5.27
N ARG A 140 -4.49 -11.13 5.57
CA ARG A 140 -3.07 -10.98 5.92
C ARG A 140 -2.25 -10.22 4.88
N ASP A 141 -2.57 -10.40 3.61
CA ASP A 141 -1.92 -9.71 2.49
C ASP A 141 -2.16 -8.20 2.57
N LEU A 142 -3.43 -7.78 2.63
CA LEU A 142 -3.83 -6.39 2.85
C LEU A 142 -3.24 -5.81 4.13
N PHE A 143 -3.26 -6.56 5.22
CA PHE A 143 -2.72 -6.12 6.51
C PHE A 143 -1.22 -5.79 6.45
N MET A 144 -0.42 -6.66 5.81
CA MET A 144 1.00 -6.40 5.61
C MET A 144 1.23 -5.25 4.62
N GLU A 145 0.40 -5.11 3.60
CA GLU A 145 0.47 -4.00 2.65
C GLU A 145 0.21 -2.64 3.34
N GLN A 146 -0.83 -2.55 4.18
CA GLN A 146 -1.15 -1.34 4.95
C GLN A 146 0.00 -0.95 5.89
N ALA A 147 0.55 -1.91 6.63
CA ALA A 147 1.71 -1.67 7.49
C ALA A 147 2.95 -1.23 6.69
N ALA A 148 3.18 -1.80 5.50
CA ALA A 148 4.29 -1.43 4.64
C ALA A 148 4.15 0.02 4.12
N LEU A 149 3.01 0.37 3.52
CA LEU A 149 2.77 1.68 2.92
C LEU A 149 2.81 2.80 3.98
N CYS A 150 1.95 2.71 4.99
CA CYS A 150 1.93 3.73 6.05
C CYS A 150 3.21 3.76 6.89
N GLY A 151 3.93 2.64 6.98
CA GLY A 151 5.26 2.58 7.58
C GLY A 151 6.32 3.35 6.82
N MET A 152 6.32 3.29 5.48
CA MET A 152 7.23 4.11 4.65
C MET A 152 6.97 5.61 4.86
N LEU A 153 5.71 5.98 5.07
CA LEU A 153 5.31 7.32 5.46
C LEU A 153 5.63 7.64 6.94
N GLY A 154 6.20 6.74 7.73
CA GLY A 154 6.61 7.00 9.12
C GLY A 154 5.53 6.84 10.19
N TYR A 155 4.34 6.30 9.87
CA TYR A 155 3.30 6.04 10.87
C TYR A 155 3.63 4.80 11.70
N ARG A 156 4.00 5.01 12.97
CA ARG A 156 4.52 3.95 13.84
C ARG A 156 3.46 3.08 14.52
N ASP A 157 2.20 3.50 14.48
CA ASP A 157 1.11 2.82 15.19
C ASP A 157 0.82 1.40 14.65
N PHE A 158 1.36 1.05 13.48
CA PHE A 158 1.30 -0.30 12.90
C PHE A 158 2.34 -1.27 13.49
N PHE A 159 3.31 -0.79 14.29
CA PHE A 159 4.47 -1.60 14.71
C PHE A 159 4.45 -1.93 16.20
N ASN A 160 3.69 -2.98 16.54
CA ASN A 160 3.67 -3.56 17.88
C ASN A 160 4.13 -5.02 17.86
N SER A 161 4.52 -5.55 19.02
CA SER A 161 5.10 -6.90 19.12
C SER A 161 4.13 -8.01 18.74
N GLU A 162 2.85 -7.88 19.07
CA GLU A 162 1.83 -8.89 18.76
C GLU A 162 1.65 -9.04 17.24
N TRP A 163 1.59 -7.91 16.52
CA TRP A 163 1.47 -7.89 15.07
C TRP A 163 2.74 -8.43 14.41
N LEU A 164 3.93 -8.11 14.94
CA LEU A 164 5.20 -8.66 14.47
C LEU A 164 5.25 -10.18 14.59
N ASP A 165 4.92 -10.71 15.78
CA ASP A 165 4.93 -12.16 16.04
C ASP A 165 3.99 -12.90 15.09
N ASN A 166 2.82 -12.32 14.83
CA ASN A 166 1.87 -12.86 13.85
C ASN A 166 2.46 -12.86 12.43
N ILE A 167 3.01 -11.75 11.94
CA ILE A 167 3.61 -11.67 10.60
C ILE A 167 4.74 -12.69 10.44
N LEU A 168 5.61 -12.84 11.44
CA LEU A 168 6.70 -13.82 11.42
C LEU A 168 6.17 -15.26 11.42
N SER A 169 5.08 -15.53 12.16
CA SER A 169 4.47 -16.86 12.20
C SER A 169 3.90 -17.33 10.86
N TRP A 170 3.58 -16.41 9.94
CA TRP A 170 3.03 -16.73 8.62
C TRP A 170 4.12 -17.05 7.59
N GLN A 171 5.39 -16.80 7.90
CA GLN A 171 6.51 -17.13 7.05
C GLN A 171 6.66 -18.64 6.94
N ASP A 172 6.82 -19.16 5.73
CA ASP A 172 7.07 -20.57 5.52
C ASP A 172 8.44 -20.94 6.09
N SER A 173 8.46 -21.86 7.07
CA SER A 173 9.69 -22.26 7.78
C SER A 173 10.77 -22.88 6.89
N LYS A 174 10.44 -23.38 5.69
CA LYS A 174 11.39 -24.03 4.79
C LYS A 174 11.89 -23.08 3.71
N ASP A 175 10.98 -22.40 3.04
CA ASP A 175 11.29 -21.56 1.89
C ASP A 175 11.47 -20.07 2.27
N GLY A 176 11.08 -19.67 3.48
CA GLY A 176 11.18 -18.28 3.97
C GLY A 176 10.19 -17.31 3.32
N CYS A 177 9.34 -17.79 2.42
CA CYS A 177 8.38 -16.99 1.67
C CYS A 177 6.99 -17.01 2.32
N TYR A 178 6.07 -16.19 1.80
CA TYR A 178 4.69 -16.18 2.24
C TYR A 178 3.81 -16.93 1.23
N LYS A 179 2.97 -17.83 1.74
CA LYS A 179 2.11 -18.74 0.95
C LYS A 179 0.64 -18.56 1.31
N TRP A 180 -0.24 -18.96 0.40
CA TRP A 180 -1.67 -19.07 0.69
C TRP A 180 -2.31 -20.16 -0.15
N SER A 181 -2.97 -21.12 0.51
CA SER A 181 -3.65 -22.24 -0.15
C SER A 181 -4.93 -21.84 -0.88
N GLY A 182 -5.56 -20.73 -0.48
CA GLY A 182 -6.77 -20.20 -1.12
C GLY A 182 -6.50 -19.51 -2.45
N TRP A 183 -5.23 -19.23 -2.79
CA TRP A 183 -4.88 -18.67 -4.08
C TRP A 183 -4.82 -19.76 -5.16
N THR A 184 -5.60 -19.61 -6.23
CA THR A 184 -5.60 -20.51 -7.38
C THR A 184 -5.21 -19.75 -8.63
N SER A 185 -4.29 -20.30 -9.43
CA SER A 185 -3.90 -19.76 -10.74
C SER A 185 -4.95 -20.00 -11.84
N ASP A 186 -6.07 -20.66 -11.55
CA ASP A 186 -7.12 -20.98 -12.54
C ASP A 186 -8.12 -19.80 -12.67
N PRO A 187 -8.15 -19.10 -13.82
CA PRO A 187 -9.09 -18.01 -14.06
C PRO A 187 -10.56 -18.45 -13.96
N LYS A 188 -10.85 -19.74 -14.15
CA LYS A 188 -12.21 -20.31 -14.11
C LYS A 188 -12.66 -20.77 -12.73
N LEU A 189 -11.80 -20.75 -11.72
CA LEU A 189 -12.18 -20.93 -10.30
C LEU A 189 -12.20 -19.60 -9.54
N SER A 190 -11.64 -18.55 -10.16
CA SER A 190 -11.72 -17.15 -9.73
C SER A 190 -13.11 -16.51 -9.98
N PHE A 191 -14.21 -17.27 -9.84
CA PHE A 191 -15.58 -16.76 -9.96
C PHE A 191 -16.11 -16.04 -8.71
N SER A 192 -15.29 -15.88 -7.67
CA SER A 192 -15.55 -14.82 -6.70
C SER A 192 -15.00 -13.54 -7.30
N HIS A 193 -15.79 -12.46 -7.32
CA HIS A 193 -15.43 -11.11 -7.77
C HIS A 193 -14.25 -10.49 -6.99
N ARG A 194 -13.10 -11.15 -6.94
CA ARG A 194 -11.89 -10.75 -6.22
C ARG A 194 -10.75 -10.74 -7.21
N ARG A 195 -10.68 -9.61 -7.93
CA ARG A 195 -9.54 -8.98 -8.62
C ARG A 195 -8.24 -9.81 -8.70
N ASN A 196 -7.67 -9.90 -9.90
CA ASN A 196 -6.25 -10.23 -10.08
C ASN A 196 -5.42 -9.09 -9.46
N LYS A 197 -5.14 -9.16 -8.16
CA LYS A 197 -4.16 -8.30 -7.48
C LYS A 197 -2.84 -8.32 -8.24
N ARG A 198 -2.14 -7.19 -8.36
CA ARG A 198 -0.76 -6.99 -8.88
C ARG A 198 -0.11 -8.28 -9.29
N GLU A 199 -0.49 -8.73 -10.49
CA GLU A 199 -0.46 -10.12 -10.95
C GLU A 199 0.24 -11.07 -9.97
N GLU A 200 -0.49 -11.48 -8.92
CA GLU A 200 0.08 -12.37 -7.92
C GLU A 200 0.67 -13.57 -8.64
N LYS A 201 1.97 -13.79 -8.43
CA LYS A 201 2.72 -14.79 -9.19
C LYS A 201 3.15 -15.86 -8.22
N ARG A 202 2.59 -17.04 -8.42
CA ARG A 202 3.06 -18.23 -7.72
C ARG A 202 4.34 -18.76 -8.34
N VAL A 203 5.41 -18.75 -7.56
CA VAL A 203 6.70 -19.34 -7.95
C VAL A 203 6.82 -20.77 -7.42
N SER A 204 7.95 -21.43 -7.70
CA SER A 204 8.24 -22.77 -7.21
C SER A 204 8.03 -22.89 -5.69
N SER A 205 7.66 -24.07 -5.22
CA SER A 205 7.31 -24.35 -3.81
C SER A 205 6.04 -23.66 -3.29
N GLY A 206 5.32 -22.97 -4.17
CA GLY A 206 4.01 -22.38 -3.86
C GLY A 206 4.06 -21.02 -3.18
N CYS A 207 5.24 -20.38 -3.16
CA CYS A 207 5.43 -19.01 -2.71
C CYS A 207 4.68 -18.03 -3.61
N LEU A 208 4.16 -16.98 -3.00
CA LEU A 208 3.44 -15.90 -3.64
C LEU A 208 4.33 -14.65 -3.69
N CYS A 209 4.66 -14.18 -4.89
CA CYS A 209 5.57 -13.04 -5.09
C CYS A 209 5.06 -11.76 -4.42
N HIS A 210 3.81 -11.37 -4.67
CA HIS A 210 3.26 -10.13 -4.15
C HIS A 210 3.15 -10.21 -2.63
N ARG A 211 2.53 -11.28 -2.11
CA ARG A 211 2.42 -11.51 -0.66
C ARG A 211 3.76 -11.53 0.07
N THR A 212 4.78 -12.15 -0.54
CA THR A 212 6.15 -12.16 0.03
C THR A 212 6.76 -10.76 -0.01
N THR A 213 6.53 -10.00 -1.08
CA THR A 213 7.04 -8.62 -1.21
C THR A 213 6.46 -7.72 -0.15
N VAL A 214 5.13 -7.70 0.03
CA VAL A 214 4.49 -6.85 1.05
C VAL A 214 4.89 -7.26 2.48
N ALA A 215 5.11 -8.55 2.73
CA ALA A 215 5.61 -9.02 4.02
C ALA A 215 7.03 -8.51 4.30
N VAL A 216 7.94 -8.62 3.32
CA VAL A 216 9.31 -8.10 3.44
C VAL A 216 9.29 -6.58 3.63
N SER A 217 8.43 -5.86 2.90
CA SER A 217 8.28 -4.41 3.07
C SER A 217 7.80 -4.05 4.47
N ALA A 218 6.78 -4.74 5.00
CA ALA A 218 6.28 -4.51 6.36
C ALA A 218 7.37 -4.80 7.42
N LEU A 219 8.07 -5.92 7.30
CA LEU A 219 9.18 -6.28 8.20
C LEU A 219 10.33 -5.28 8.14
N SER A 220 10.60 -4.70 6.97
CA SER A 220 11.58 -3.61 6.83
C SER A 220 11.17 -2.38 7.66
N GLN A 221 9.88 -2.04 7.66
CA GLN A 221 9.38 -0.94 8.50
C GLN A 221 9.42 -1.27 9.99
N TYR A 222 9.24 -2.53 10.39
CA TYR A 222 9.52 -2.95 11.78
C TYR A 222 10.98 -2.73 12.18
N VAL A 223 11.94 -3.12 11.32
CA VAL A 223 13.36 -2.89 11.58
C VAL A 223 13.64 -1.40 11.75
N ARG A 224 13.10 -0.57 10.85
CA ARG A 224 13.18 0.88 10.92
C ARG A 224 12.63 1.42 12.25
N TYR A 225 11.40 1.04 12.62
CA TYR A 225 10.78 1.43 13.89
C TYR A 225 11.63 1.05 15.10
N ILE A 226 12.19 -0.16 15.12
CA ILE A 226 13.03 -0.64 16.22
C ILE A 226 14.27 0.25 16.37
N LEU A 227 14.94 0.55 15.25
CA LEU A 227 16.17 1.33 15.22
C LEU A 227 15.95 2.81 15.53
N GLU A 228 14.90 3.40 14.99
CA GLU A 228 14.66 4.85 15.06
C GLU A 228 13.87 5.28 16.29
N VAL A 229 12.98 4.42 16.81
CA VAL A 229 12.02 4.79 17.86
C VAL A 229 12.18 3.91 19.08
N TRP A 230 12.00 2.59 18.94
CA TRP A 230 11.87 1.70 20.09
C TRP A 230 13.11 1.74 21.00
N PHE A 231 14.32 1.65 20.43
CA PHE A 231 15.54 1.72 21.22
C PHE A 231 15.74 3.07 21.94
N GLN A 232 15.20 4.17 21.40
CA GLN A 232 15.27 5.48 22.05
C GLN A 232 14.29 5.58 23.21
N GLU A 233 13.09 5.00 23.07
CA GLU A 233 12.06 5.03 24.12
C GLU A 233 12.36 4.07 25.30
N GLN A 234 13.29 3.12 25.14
CA GLN A 234 13.76 2.25 26.22
C GLN A 234 14.90 2.84 27.08
N GLN A 235 15.44 4.00 26.71
CA GLN A 235 16.52 4.69 27.43
C GLN A 235 15.95 5.76 28.38
#